data_AF-A0A535BPV8-F1
#
_entry.id   AF-A0A535BPV8-F1
#
_cell.length_a   1.000
_cell.length_b   1.000
_cell.length_c   1.000
_cell.angle_alpha   90.00
_cell.angle_beta   90.00
_cell.angle_gamma   90.00
#
_symmetry.space_group_name_H-M   'P 1'
#
loop_
_entity.id
_entity.type
_entity.pdbx_description
1 polymer ?
#
loop_
_entity_poly.entity_id
_entity_poly.type
_entity_poly.pdbx_seq_one_letter_code
_entity_poly.pdbx_strand_id
1 'polypeptide(L)'
;MEIRSKFSRRRKKKDPSLRIKVASAIEIFISIHGYDWLKNGSTAVVLRDDHALFVTRDVEGINRESVIALVYLKQMYSFQDFKTIQADAHLRATALGQSVLNQLADQVASQLSKVAERVV
;
A
#
# COMPACT_ATOMS: atom_id res chain seq x y z
N MET A 1 37.55 25.62 11.02
CA MET A 1 36.69 25.52 12.21
C MET A 1 35.28 25.19 11.73
N GLU A 2 34.75 24.07 12.21
CA GLU A 2 33.76 23.24 11.52
C GLU A 2 32.36 23.87 11.45
N ILE A 3 31.83 24.01 10.23
CA ILE A 3 30.41 24.30 10.02
C ILE A 3 29.67 22.99 10.28
N ARG A 4 29.13 22.84 11.51
CA ARG A 4 28.25 21.73 11.87
C ARG A 4 27.00 21.77 11.00
N SER A 5 27.05 21.04 9.89
CA SER A 5 25.90 20.69 9.07
C SER A 5 24.85 20.05 9.98
N LYS A 6 23.83 20.84 10.34
CA LYS A 6 22.61 20.34 10.94
C LYS A 6 21.91 19.53 9.85
N PHE A 7 22.25 18.24 9.76
CA PHE A 7 21.41 17.26 9.10
C PHE A 7 20.10 17.17 9.88
N SER A 8 19.19 18.11 9.61
CA SER A 8 17.78 17.94 9.87
C SER A 8 17.35 16.72 9.07
N ARG A 9 17.32 15.56 9.73
CA ARG A 9 16.46 14.45 9.34
C ARG A 9 15.04 15.01 9.32
N ARG A 10 14.64 15.59 8.19
CA ARG A 10 13.24 15.85 7.87
C ARG A 10 12.59 14.49 7.94
N ARG A 11 11.96 14.16 9.08
CA ARG A 11 10.88 13.19 9.11
C ARG A 11 9.91 13.68 8.04
N LYS A 12 9.94 13.08 6.84
CA LYS A 12 8.91 13.30 5.84
C LYS A 12 7.60 13.05 6.58
N LYS A 13 6.78 14.10 6.75
CA LYS A 13 5.40 13.93 7.22
C LYS A 13 4.84 12.78 6.39
N LYS A 14 4.19 11.81 7.04
CA LYS A 14 3.39 10.77 6.34
C LYS A 14 2.64 11.50 5.23
N ASP A 15 3.08 11.28 3.99
CA ASP A 15 2.55 12.04 2.88
C ASP A 15 1.08 11.62 2.72
N PRO A 16 0.11 12.51 2.99
CA PRO A 16 -1.30 12.16 2.85
C PRO A 16 -1.61 11.69 1.42
N SER A 17 -0.80 12.12 0.45
CA SER A 17 -0.92 11.73 -0.95
C SER A 17 -0.62 10.24 -1.18
N LEU A 18 0.33 9.64 -0.46
CA LEU A 18 0.67 8.23 -0.65
C LEU A 18 -0.46 7.34 -0.16
N ARG A 19 -1.07 7.68 0.98
CA ARG A 19 -2.26 6.97 1.48
C ARG A 19 -3.39 7.00 0.47
N ILE A 20 -3.70 8.19 -0.06
CA ILE A 20 -4.77 8.36 -1.05
C ILE A 20 -4.47 7.55 -2.31
N LYS A 21 -3.23 7.61 -2.82
CA LYS A 21 -2.79 6.83 -3.98
C LYS A 21 -2.93 5.32 -3.74
N VAL A 22 -2.54 4.83 -2.57
CA VAL A 22 -2.68 3.41 -2.20
C VAL A 22 -4.16 3.02 -2.14
N ALA A 23 -5.00 3.80 -1.47
CA ALA A 23 -6.43 3.52 -1.38
C ALA A 23 -7.07 3.47 -2.77
N SER A 24 -6.80 4.47 -3.62
CA SER A 24 -7.30 4.51 -4.99
C SER A 24 -6.78 3.35 -5.84
N ALA A 25 -5.50 2.96 -5.70
CA ALA A 25 -4.96 1.82 -6.45
C ALA A 25 -5.62 0.49 -6.03
N ILE A 26 -5.90 0.32 -4.73
CA ILE A 26 -6.65 -0.83 -4.23
C ILE A 26 -8.09 -0.81 -4.77
N GLU A 27 -8.79 0.33 -4.73
CA GLU A 27 -10.15 0.47 -5.26
C GLU A 27 -10.23 0.22 -6.77
N ILE A 28 -9.28 0.73 -7.55
CA ILE A 28 -9.19 0.47 -8.99
C ILE A 28 -8.98 -1.04 -9.22
N PHE A 29 -8.07 -1.66 -8.48
CA PHE A 29 -7.82 -3.10 -8.60
C PHE A 29 -9.06 -3.94 -8.24
N ILE A 30 -9.81 -3.54 -7.20
CA ILE A 30 -11.12 -4.13 -6.86
C ILE A 30 -12.09 -3.98 -8.02
N SER A 31 -12.16 -2.80 -8.62
CA SER A 31 -13.11 -2.50 -9.68
C SER A 31 -12.84 -3.31 -10.95
N ILE A 32 -11.58 -3.60 -11.25
CA ILE A 32 -11.17 -4.37 -12.43
C ILE A 32 -11.31 -5.88 -12.20
N HIS A 33 -10.85 -6.38 -11.05
CA HIS A 33 -10.70 -7.82 -10.84
C HIS A 33 -11.68 -8.41 -9.80
N GLY A 34 -12.28 -7.57 -8.97
CA GLY A 34 -13.16 -7.98 -7.87
C GLY A 34 -12.42 -8.16 -6.54
N TYR A 35 -13.19 -8.23 -5.45
CA TYR A 35 -12.66 -8.33 -4.09
C TYR A 35 -11.90 -9.62 -3.81
N ASP A 36 -12.32 -10.73 -4.41
CA ASP A 36 -11.61 -12.01 -4.25
C ASP A 36 -10.19 -11.94 -4.79
N TRP A 37 -9.93 -10.97 -5.69
CA TRP A 37 -8.58 -10.76 -6.18
C TRP A 37 -7.60 -10.32 -5.10
N LEU A 38 -8.06 -9.42 -4.23
CA LEU A 38 -7.30 -8.89 -3.11
C LEU A 38 -7.04 -9.89 -1.98
N LYS A 39 -7.91 -10.90 -1.82
CA LYS A 39 -7.78 -11.91 -0.76
C LYS A 39 -6.61 -12.88 -0.96
N ASN A 40 -5.99 -12.87 -2.14
CA ASN A 40 -4.85 -13.73 -2.46
C ASN A 40 -3.58 -13.24 -1.74
N GLY A 41 -2.85 -14.17 -1.13
CA GLY A 41 -1.63 -13.88 -0.39
C GLY A 41 -0.46 -13.37 -1.24
N SER A 42 -0.53 -13.49 -2.56
CA SER A 42 0.45 -12.95 -3.50
C SER A 42 0.11 -11.54 -3.97
N THR A 43 -1.05 -10.99 -3.60
CA THR A 43 -1.41 -9.61 -3.95
C THR A 43 -0.48 -8.64 -3.21
N ALA A 44 0.17 -7.77 -3.98
CA ALA A 44 1.13 -6.78 -3.51
C ALA A 44 0.83 -5.41 -4.10
N VAL A 45 1.20 -4.38 -3.34
CA VAL A 45 1.26 -3.00 -3.82
C VAL A 45 2.71 -2.68 -4.15
N VAL A 46 2.92 -2.18 -5.36
CA VAL A 46 4.23 -1.89 -5.92
C VAL A 46 4.36 -0.39 -6.12
N LEU A 47 5.47 0.17 -5.67
CA LEU A 47 5.89 1.55 -5.93
C LEU A 47 7.12 1.53 -6.83
N ARG A 48 7.04 2.23 -7.95
CA ARG A 48 8.13 2.37 -8.93
C ARG A 48 8.92 3.65 -8.78
N ASP A 49 10.03 3.72 -9.48
CA ASP A 49 10.96 4.87 -9.56
C ASP A 49 10.34 6.15 -10.14
N ASP A 50 9.48 6.00 -11.14
CA ASP A 50 8.61 7.04 -11.69
C ASP A 50 7.48 7.48 -10.72
N HIS A 51 7.47 6.97 -9.48
CA HIS A 51 6.44 7.17 -8.47
C HIS A 51 5.05 6.62 -8.86
N ALA A 52 4.98 5.76 -9.89
CA ALA A 52 3.77 5.01 -10.18
C ALA A 52 3.50 3.98 -9.09
N LEU A 53 2.21 3.81 -8.77
CA LEU A 53 1.74 2.89 -7.75
C LEU A 53 0.63 2.02 -8.33
N PHE A 54 0.78 0.71 -8.20
CA PHE A 54 -0.20 -0.24 -8.70
C PHE A 54 -0.27 -1.49 -7.81
N VAL A 55 -1.33 -2.27 -8.00
CA VAL A 55 -1.58 -3.52 -7.29
C VAL A 55 -1.45 -4.67 -8.28
N THR A 56 -0.72 -5.72 -7.92
CA THR A 56 -0.54 -6.92 -8.77
C THR A 56 -0.50 -8.19 -7.92
N ARG A 57 -0.82 -9.33 -8.53
CA ARG A 57 -0.55 -10.67 -7.99
C ARG A 57 0.70 -11.30 -8.59
N ASP A 58 1.05 -10.87 -9.79
CA ASP A 58 2.22 -11.36 -10.51
C ASP A 58 3.39 -10.42 -10.24
N VAL A 59 4.02 -10.64 -9.09
CA VAL A 59 5.24 -9.93 -8.68
C VAL A 59 6.46 -10.44 -9.44
N GLU A 60 6.39 -11.62 -10.05
CA GLU A 60 7.52 -12.19 -10.79
C GLU A 60 7.61 -11.61 -12.20
N GLY A 61 6.47 -11.28 -12.81
CA GLY A 61 6.39 -10.65 -14.13
C GLY A 61 6.74 -9.16 -14.18
N ILE A 62 6.98 -8.49 -13.04
CA ILE A 62 7.34 -7.06 -13.04
C ILE A 62 8.84 -6.85 -13.26
N ASN A 63 9.20 -5.77 -13.98
CA ASN A 63 10.59 -5.35 -14.08
C ASN A 63 11.10 -4.82 -12.73
N ARG A 64 11.88 -5.65 -12.02
CA ARG A 64 12.43 -5.39 -10.68
C ARG A 64 13.36 -4.18 -10.61
N GLU A 65 14.04 -3.83 -11.71
CA GLU A 65 14.95 -2.68 -11.73
C GLU A 65 14.21 -1.35 -11.54
N SER A 66 12.94 -1.32 -11.93
CA SER A 66 12.08 -0.13 -11.78
C SER A 66 11.30 -0.09 -10.47
N VAL A 67 11.48 -1.05 -9.57
CA VAL A 67 10.72 -1.16 -8.32
C VAL A 67 11.51 -0.54 -7.17
N ILE A 68 10.98 0.53 -6.57
CA ILE A 68 11.52 1.12 -5.35
C ILE A 68 11.08 0.34 -4.11
N ALA A 69 9.81 -0.05 -4.06
CA ALA A 69 9.26 -0.73 -2.90
C ALA A 69 8.12 -1.67 -3.30
N LEU A 70 8.00 -2.76 -2.54
CA LEU A 70 6.96 -3.76 -2.71
C LEU A 70 6.46 -4.22 -1.35
N VAL A 71 5.14 -4.23 -1.18
CA VAL A 71 4.50 -4.65 0.07
C VAL A 71 3.38 -5.63 -0.25
N TYR A 72 3.47 -6.84 0.30
CA TYR A 72 2.39 -7.82 0.19
C TYR A 72 1.26 -7.47 1.16
N LEU A 73 0.02 -7.52 0.67
CA LEU A 73 -1.15 -7.22 1.50
C LEU A 73 -1.31 -8.20 2.67
N LYS A 74 -0.93 -9.48 2.47
CA LYS A 74 -0.95 -10.50 3.53
C LYS A 74 -0.07 -10.18 4.74
N GLN A 75 0.91 -9.29 4.60
CA GLN A 75 1.80 -8.89 5.69
C GLN A 75 1.18 -7.82 6.59
N MET A 76 0.04 -7.24 6.16
CA MET A 76 -0.65 -6.20 6.91
C MET A 76 -1.50 -6.84 8.00
N TYR A 77 -1.46 -6.28 9.22
CA TYR A 77 -2.22 -6.84 10.33
C TYR A 77 -3.74 -6.72 10.11
N SER A 78 -4.19 -5.69 9.37
CA SER A 78 -5.61 -5.55 8.99
C SER A 78 -6.06 -6.50 7.88
N PHE A 79 -5.18 -7.32 7.33
CA PHE A 79 -5.52 -8.15 6.17
C PHE A 79 -6.60 -9.20 6.47
N GLN A 80 -6.60 -9.78 7.68
CA GLN A 80 -7.64 -10.76 8.04
C GLN A 80 -8.99 -10.07 8.26
N ASP A 81 -9.02 -8.94 8.96
CA ASP A 81 -10.24 -8.15 9.14
C ASP A 81 -10.81 -7.71 7.79
N PHE A 82 -9.91 -7.26 6.88
CA PHE A 82 -10.26 -6.94 5.51
C PHE A 82 -10.89 -8.12 4.79
N LYS A 83 -10.29 -9.32 4.84
CA LYS A 83 -10.84 -10.51 4.19
C LYS A 83 -12.24 -10.84 4.71
N THR A 84 -12.44 -10.77 6.03
CA THR A 84 -13.72 -11.11 6.68
C THR A 84 -14.80 -10.11 6.31
N ILE A 85 -14.55 -8.81 6.49
CA ILE A 85 -15.53 -7.75 6.22
C ILE A 85 -15.84 -7.63 4.72
N GLN A 86 -14.82 -7.82 3.87
CA GLN A 86 -15.00 -7.74 2.42
C GLN A 86 -15.55 -9.03 1.79
N ALA A 87 -15.72 -10.10 2.56
CA ALA A 87 -16.46 -11.28 2.11
C ALA A 87 -17.98 -11.08 2.16
N ASP A 88 -18.47 -10.20 3.04
CA ASP A 88 -19.89 -9.95 3.24
C ASP A 88 -20.33 -8.69 2.49
N ALA A 89 -21.21 -8.85 1.50
CA ALA A 89 -21.70 -7.75 0.69
C ALA A 89 -22.41 -6.64 1.49
N HIS A 90 -23.09 -6.99 2.57
CA HIS A 90 -23.77 -6.03 3.44
C HIS A 90 -22.77 -5.22 4.24
N LEU A 91 -21.72 -5.87 4.78
CA LEU A 91 -20.68 -5.18 5.54
C LEU A 91 -19.81 -4.28 4.66
N ARG A 92 -19.55 -4.67 3.41
CA ARG A 92 -18.77 -3.87 2.45
C ARG A 92 -19.29 -2.46 2.25
N ALA A 93 -20.61 -2.31 2.12
CA ALA A 93 -21.25 -1.02 1.86
C ALA A 93 -21.37 -0.14 3.11
N THR A 94 -20.95 -0.64 4.28
CA THR A 94 -21.01 0.13 5.53
C THR A 94 -19.77 0.99 5.76
N ALA A 95 -19.89 1.93 6.71
CA ALA A 95 -18.75 2.68 7.22
C ALA A 95 -17.63 1.77 7.77
N LEU A 96 -17.96 0.57 8.29
CA LEU A 96 -16.98 -0.41 8.75
C LEU A 96 -16.18 -1.00 7.57
N GLY A 97 -16.86 -1.32 6.47
CA GLY A 97 -16.24 -1.77 5.22
C GLY A 97 -15.21 -0.75 4.71
N GLN A 98 -15.60 0.52 4.65
CA GLN A 98 -14.69 1.59 4.23
C GLN A 98 -13.56 1.85 5.23
N SER A 99 -13.84 1.75 6.54
CA SER A 99 -12.85 1.95 7.59
C SER A 99 -11.72 0.93 7.51
N VAL A 100 -12.03 -0.36 7.30
CA VAL A 100 -11.02 -1.41 7.21
C VAL A 100 -10.20 -1.32 5.92
N LEU A 101 -10.82 -0.87 4.81
CA LEU A 101 -10.10 -0.55 3.58
C LEU A 101 -9.09 0.60 3.80
N ASN A 102 -9.53 1.68 4.45
CA ASN A 102 -8.66 2.81 4.78
C ASN A 102 -7.52 2.39 5.71
N GLN A 103 -7.82 1.56 6.72
CA GLN A 103 -6.81 1.03 7.64
C GLN A 103 -5.77 0.16 6.90
N LEU A 104 -6.20 -0.67 5.95
CA LEU A 104 -5.28 -1.43 5.09
C LEU A 104 -4.40 -0.49 4.25
N ALA A 105 -4.99 0.51 3.60
CA ALA A 105 -4.25 1.48 2.81
C ALA A 105 -3.23 2.27 3.66
N ASP A 106 -3.60 2.65 4.89
CA ASP A 106 -2.71 3.32 5.84
C ASP A 106 -1.49 2.48 6.21
N GLN A 107 -1.69 1.19 6.47
CA GLN A 107 -0.60 0.26 6.78
C GLN A 107 0.34 0.07 5.59
N VAL A 108 -0.23 -0.15 4.41
CA VAL A 108 0.53 -0.33 3.18
C VAL A 108 1.34 0.93 2.88
N ALA A 109 0.73 2.11 2.92
CA ALA A 109 1.43 3.38 2.70
C ALA A 109 2.56 3.59 3.71
N SER A 110 2.32 3.25 4.99
CA SER A 110 3.35 3.33 6.01
C SER A 110 4.51 2.36 5.77
N GLN A 111 4.25 1.16 5.25
CA GLN A 111 5.29 0.18 4.94
C GLN A 111 6.06 0.56 3.67
N LEU A 112 5.35 1.00 2.62
CA LEU A 112 5.97 1.51 1.39
C LEU A 112 6.93 2.67 1.69
N SER A 113 6.53 3.61 2.55
CA SER A 113 7.40 4.72 2.96
C SER A 113 8.66 4.24 3.68
N LYS A 114 8.53 3.26 4.59
CA LYS A 114 9.68 2.70 5.33
C LYS A 114 10.65 1.94 4.41
N VAL A 115 10.12 1.22 3.42
CA VAL A 115 10.95 0.47 2.47
C VAL A 115 11.63 1.44 1.51
N ALA A 116 10.90 2.41 0.96
CA ALA A 116 11.47 3.42 0.06
C ALA A 116 12.57 4.27 0.73
N GLU A 117 12.43 4.59 2.02
CA GLU A 117 13.46 5.30 2.78
C GLU A 117 14.74 4.48 3.06
N ARG A 118 14.71 3.16 2.88
CA ARG A 118 15.89 2.30 3.07
C ARG A 118 16.71 2.12 1.78
N VAL A 119 16.14 2.49 0.64
CA VAL A 119 16.74 2.33 -0.70
C VAL A 119 17.49 3.59 -1.15
N VAL A 120 17.31 4.72 -0.43
CA VAL A 120 18.01 6.00 -0.64
C VAL A 120 19.09 6.16 0.43
#